data_AF-A0A830B0C7-F1
#
_entry.id   AF-A0A830B0C7-F1
#
_cell.length_a   1.000
_cell.length_b   1.000
_cell.length_c   1.000
_cell.angle_alpha   90.00
_cell.angle_beta   90.00
_cell.angle_gamma   90.00
#
_symmetry.space_group_name_H-M   'P 1'
#
loop_
_entity.id
_entity.type
_entity.pdbx_description
1 polymer ?
#
loop_
_entity_poly.entity_id
_entity_poly.type
_entity_poly.pdbx_seq_one_letter_code
_entity_poly.pdbx_strand_id
1 'polypeptide(L)'
;MLGIIEHPNLVKLIGYCAEDDERGIQRVLVYEMMPNWSMQDHVSSQFRAPLPWAIGLKVAQDAAQGLTYLHEISVQIIFRDFKSSNILLDD
;
A
#
# COMPACT_ATOMS: atom_id res chain seq x y z
N MET A 1 -12.91 -8.34 -6.40
CA MET A 1 -12.64 -8.77 -5.00
C MET A 1 -11.83 -7.73 -4.22
N LEU A 2 -10.92 -6.96 -4.84
CA LEU A 2 -10.15 -5.91 -4.15
C LEU A 2 -10.99 -4.74 -3.61
N GLY A 3 -12.17 -4.45 -4.20
CA GLY A 3 -13.02 -3.32 -3.79
C GLY A 3 -13.84 -3.51 -2.51
N ILE A 4 -13.65 -4.60 -1.76
CA ILE A 4 -14.40 -4.91 -0.50
C ILE A 4 -13.46 -4.87 0.73
N ILE A 5 -12.17 -4.59 0.52
CA ILE A 5 -11.17 -4.59 1.58
C ILE A 5 -11.03 -3.16 2.09
N GLU A 6 -11.51 -2.91 3.31
CA GLU A 6 -11.34 -1.61 3.97
C GLU A 6 -10.62 -1.81 5.32
N HIS A 7 -9.48 -1.13 5.50
CA HIS A 7 -8.71 -1.13 6.73
C HIS A 7 -7.89 0.16 6.78
N PRO A 8 -7.73 0.83 7.95
CA PRO A 8 -7.01 2.09 8.05
C PRO A 8 -5.54 2.02 7.59
N ASN A 9 -4.91 0.85 7.64
CA ASN A 9 -3.53 0.63 7.19
C ASN A 9 -3.44 -0.08 5.83
N LEU A 10 -4.47 0.03 5.00
CA LEU A 10 -4.45 -0.40 3.60
C LEU A 10 -4.93 0.73 2.72
N VAL A 11 -4.18 1.05 1.67
CA VAL A 11 -4.55 2.10 0.72
C VAL A 11 -5.82 1.72 -0.03
N LYS A 12 -6.83 2.59 0.04
CA LYS A 12 -8.14 2.35 -0.55
C LYS A 12 -8.06 2.28 -2.07
N LEU A 13 -8.54 1.17 -2.64
CA LEU A 13 -8.81 1.06 -4.07
C LEU A 13 -10.12 1.79 -4.38
N ILE A 14 -10.02 2.90 -5.10
CA ILE A 14 -11.16 3.73 -5.52
C ILE A 14 -11.85 3.10 -6.74
N GLY A 15 -11.07 2.53 -7.65
CA GLY A 15 -11.60 1.95 -8.88
C GLY A 15 -10.60 1.09 -9.61
N TYR A 16 -11.06 0.41 -10.65
CA TYR A 16 -10.20 -0.38 -11.52
C TYR A 16 -10.74 -0.38 -12.95
N CYS A 17 -9.85 -0.58 -13.90
CA CYS A 17 -10.18 -0.94 -15.28
C CYS A 17 -9.58 -2.31 -15.57
N ALA A 18 -10.36 -3.20 -16.17
CA ALA A 18 -9.94 -4.52 -16.60
C ALA A 18 -10.54 -4.78 -17.98
N GLU A 19 -9.80 -4.38 -19.02
CA GLU A 19 -10.20 -4.54 -20.41
C GLU A 19 -9.33 -5.63 -21.06
N ASP A 20 -9.98 -6.45 -21.88
CA ASP A 20 -9.32 -7.44 -22.72
C ASP A 20 -9.58 -7.01 -24.17
N ASP A 21 -8.53 -6.52 -24.83
CA ASP A 21 -8.59 -6.02 -26.20
C ASP A 21 -7.59 -6.76 -27.10
N GLU A 22 -7.54 -6.36 -28.38
CA GLU A 22 -6.66 -6.95 -29.39
C GLU A 22 -5.15 -6.85 -29.04
N ARG A 23 -4.78 -5.98 -28.08
CA ARG A 23 -3.42 -5.76 -27.58
C ARG A 23 -3.12 -6.52 -26.29
N GLY A 24 -4.13 -7.21 -25.73
CA GLY A 24 -4.04 -8.06 -24.55
C GLY A 24 -4.73 -7.47 -23.32
N ILE A 25 -4.58 -8.16 -22.19
CA ILE A 25 -5.26 -7.82 -20.94
C ILE A 25 -4.61 -6.58 -20.32
N GLN A 26 -5.36 -5.47 -20.28
CA GLN A 26 -4.97 -4.27 -19.53
C GLN A 26 -5.66 -4.23 -18.17
N ARG A 27 -4.87 -4.03 -17.11
CA ARG A 27 -5.37 -3.87 -15.75
C ARG A 27 -4.82 -2.59 -15.15
N VAL A 28 -5.72 -1.68 -14.81
CA VAL A 28 -5.39 -0.41 -14.15
C VAL A 28 -6.09 -0.39 -12.80
N LEU A 29 -5.36 0.02 -11.76
CA LEU A 29 -5.88 0.20 -10.41
C LEU A 29 -5.77 1.68 -10.04
N VAL A 30 -6.85 2.23 -9.52
CA VAL A 30 -6.93 3.63 -9.09
C VAL A 30 -7.06 3.62 -7.58
N TYR A 31 -6.04 4.14 -6.91
CA TYR A 31 -5.98 4.25 -5.46
C TYR A 31 -6.17 5.69 -5.00
N GLU A 32 -6.51 5.87 -3.72
CA GLU A 32 -6.34 7.17 -3.07
C GLU A 32 -4.88 7.62 -3.10
N MET A 33 -4.66 8.93 -3.18
CA MET A 33 -3.33 9.51 -3.29
C MET A 33 -2.69 9.62 -1.91
N MET A 34 -1.46 9.13 -1.78
CA MET A 34 -0.65 9.21 -0.57
C MET A 34 0.42 10.31 -0.73
N PRO A 35 0.26 11.50 -0.10
CA PRO A 35 1.07 12.68 -0.38
C PRO A 35 2.51 12.58 0.13
N ASN A 36 2.76 11.74 1.13
CA ASN A 36 4.07 11.58 1.76
C ASN A 36 4.90 10.41 1.20
N TRP A 37 4.53 9.90 0.01
CA TRP A 37 5.34 8.97 -0.78
C TRP A 37 5.59 7.64 -0.05
N SER A 38 6.56 6.85 -0.50
CA SER A 38 6.85 5.55 0.11
C SER A 38 7.84 5.66 1.26
N MET A 39 7.85 4.69 2.17
CA MET A 39 8.86 4.57 3.22
C MET A 39 10.28 4.51 2.64
N GLN A 40 10.45 3.90 1.46
CA GLN A 40 11.73 3.88 0.77
C GLN A 40 12.25 5.29 0.43
N ASP A 41 11.35 6.21 0.07
CA ASP A 41 11.70 7.60 -0.23
C ASP A 41 12.20 8.39 0.99
N HIS A 42 11.91 7.93 2.21
CA HIS A 42 12.42 8.56 3.44
C HIS A 42 13.68 7.88 3.99
N VAL A 43 13.87 6.59 3.68
CA VAL A 43 15.03 5.81 4.15
C VAL A 43 16.25 6.02 3.25
N SER A 44 16.04 6.12 1.93
CA SER A 44 17.13 6.10 0.94
C SER A 44 17.34 7.42 0.21
N SER A 45 16.54 8.46 0.51
CA SER A 45 16.63 9.73 -0.20
C SER A 45 17.75 10.62 0.33
N GLN A 46 18.47 11.23 -0.60
CA GLN A 46 19.42 12.31 -0.33
C GLN A 46 18.74 13.69 -0.26
N PHE A 47 17.49 13.77 -0.71
CA PHE A 47 16.75 15.02 -0.90
C PHE A 47 15.60 15.21 0.11
N ARG A 48 15.27 14.19 0.92
CA ARG A 48 14.24 14.26 1.95
C ARG A 48 14.86 14.10 3.33
N ALA A 49 14.24 14.76 4.32
CA ALA A 49 14.60 14.55 5.69
C ALA A 49 14.25 13.11 6.11
N PRO A 50 15.13 12.43 6.88
CA PRO A 50 14.80 11.13 7.46
C PRO A 50 13.59 11.25 8.38
N LEU A 51 12.75 10.21 8.41
CA LEU A 51 11.66 10.13 9.38
C LEU A 51 12.23 10.00 10.80
N PRO A 52 11.62 10.68 11.79
CA PRO A 52 11.93 10.43 13.18
C PRO A 52 11.73 8.94 13.52
N TRP A 53 12.62 8.38 14.33
CA TRP A 53 12.59 6.95 14.67
C TRP A 53 11.24 6.49 15.24
N ALA A 54 10.61 7.33 16.08
CA ALA A 54 9.30 7.06 16.64
C ALA A 54 8.21 6.89 15.56
N ILE A 55 8.27 7.69 14.49
CA ILE A 55 7.36 7.57 13.34
C ILE A 55 7.67 6.28 12.57
N GLY A 56 8.95 5.96 12.36
CA GLY A 56 9.34 4.69 11.72
C GLY A 56 8.80 3.45 12.44
N LEU A 57 8.83 3.45 13.78
CA LEU A 57 8.24 2.38 14.60
C LEU A 57 6.71 2.33 14.46
N LYS A 58 6.04 3.49 14.43
CA LYS A 58 4.59 3.57 14.24
C LYS A 58 4.18 3.00 12.87
N VAL A 59 4.87 3.40 11.81
CA VAL A 59 4.66 2.86 10.45
C VAL A 59 4.84 1.34 10.41
N ALA A 60 5.86 0.80 11.08
CA ALA A 60 6.08 -0.65 11.14
C ALA A 60 4.94 -1.38 11.87
N GLN A 61 4.45 -0.82 12.98
CA GLN A 61 3.31 -1.37 13.70
C GLN A 61 2.04 -1.36 12.83
N ASP A 62 1.77 -0.24 12.16
CA ASP A 62 0.60 -0.05 11.31
C ASP A 62 0.63 -0.99 10.09
N ALA A 63 1.80 -1.18 9.47
CA ALA A 63 1.99 -2.15 8.40
C ALA A 63 1.73 -3.59 8.87
N ALA A 64 2.16 -3.94 10.08
CA ALA A 64 1.90 -5.26 10.66
C ALA A 64 0.40 -5.47 10.95
N GLN A 65 -0.33 -4.44 11.38
CA GLN A 65 -1.78 -4.49 11.56
C GLN A 65 -2.49 -4.71 10.22
N GLY A 66 -2.12 -3.98 9.17
CA GLY A 66 -2.66 -4.18 7.82
C GLY A 66 -2.41 -5.59 7.27
N LEU A 67 -1.20 -6.13 7.45
CA LEU A 67 -0.88 -7.51 7.08
C LEU A 67 -1.69 -8.55 7.86
N THR A 68 -1.84 -8.35 9.17
CA THR A 68 -2.63 -9.24 10.04
C THR A 68 -4.07 -9.31 9.53
N TYR A 69 -4.67 -8.15 9.27
CA TYR A 69 -6.01 -8.08 8.70
C TYR A 69 -6.12 -8.84 7.36
N LEU A 70 -5.18 -8.65 6.42
CA LEU A 70 -5.19 -9.36 5.14
C LEU A 70 -5.13 -10.89 5.28
N HIS A 71 -4.43 -11.39 6.30
CA HIS A 71 -4.30 -12.82 6.56
C HIS A 71 -5.50 -13.41 7.31
N GLU A 72 -6.22 -12.59 8.10
CA GLU A 72 -7.35 -13.04 8.90
C GLU A 72 -8.70 -12.98 8.17
N ILE A 73 -8.83 -12.16 7.11
CA ILE A 73 -10.06 -12.12 6.33
C ILE A 73 -10.34 -13.47 5.64
N SER A 74 -11.63 -13.74 5.38
CA SER A 74 -12.13 -15.03 4.86
C SER A 74 -11.46 -15.51 3.57
N VAL A 75 -10.98 -14.59 2.74
CA VAL A 75 -10.32 -14.87 1.46
C VAL A 75 -8.81 -15.13 1.62
N GLN A 76 -8.24 -14.83 2.80
CA GLN A 76 -6.81 -14.99 3.15
C GLN A 76 -5.87 -14.47 2.05
N ILE A 77 -5.77 -13.14 1.95
CA ILE A 77 -5.01 -12.50 0.87
C ILE A 77 -3.52 -12.56 1.18
N ILE A 78 -2.76 -13.13 0.24
CA ILE A 78 -1.30 -13.13 0.30
C ILE A 78 -0.77 -11.91 -0.46
N PHE A 79 -0.23 -10.92 0.27
CA PHE A 79 0.25 -9.66 -0.31
C PHE A 79 1.45 -9.86 -1.26
N ARG A 80 2.34 -10.82 -0.98
CA ARG A 80 3.54 -11.25 -1.74
C ARG A 80 4.62 -10.19 -2.02
N ASP A 81 4.28 -8.92 -2.14
CA ASP A 81 5.20 -7.83 -2.46
C ASP A 81 5.37 -6.88 -1.28
N PHE A 82 5.64 -7.42 -0.08
CA PHE A 82 5.85 -6.64 1.12
C PHE A 82 7.27 -6.06 1.16
N LYS A 83 7.40 -4.77 0.82
CA LYS A 83 8.67 -4.03 0.75
C LYS A 83 8.45 -2.54 1.03
N SER A 84 9.51 -1.81 1.37
CA SER A 84 9.45 -0.39 1.74
C SER A 84 8.91 0.54 0.64
N SER A 85 9.05 0.20 -0.64
CA SER A 85 8.45 0.96 -1.77
C SER A 85 6.91 0.84 -1.82
N ASN A 86 6.34 -0.20 -1.21
CA ASN A 86 4.90 -0.45 -1.19
C ASN A 86 4.25 -0.05 0.14
N ILE A 87 5.03 0.50 1.09
CA ILE A 87 4.53 1.16 2.30
C ILE A 87 4.39 2.63 1.97
N LEU A 88 3.17 3.11 1.73
CA LEU A 88 2.90 4.51 1.42
C LEU A 88 2.49 5.27 2.67
N LEU A 89 2.82 6.56 2.72
CA LEU A 89 2.59 7.43 3.87
C LEU A 89 1.53 8.48 3.53
N ASP A 90 0.55 8.59 4.41
CA ASP A 90 -0.44 9.67 4.48
C ASP A 90 0.14 10.89 5.22
N ASP A 91 -0.73 11.89 5.49
CA ASP A 91 -0.37 13.20 6.09
C ASP A 91 0.16 13.13 7.53
#